data_AF-A0A0L9U6V8-F1
#
_entry.id   AF-A0A0L9U6V8-F1
#
_cell.length_a   1.000
_cell.length_b   1.000
_cell.length_c   1.000
_cell.angle_alpha   90.00
_cell.angle_beta   90.00
_cell.angle_gamma   90.00
#
_symmetry.space_group_name_H-M   'P 1'
#
loop_
_entity.id
_entity.type
_entity.pdbx_description
1 polymer ?
#
loop_
_entity_poly.entity_id
_entity_poly.type
_entity_poly.pdbx_seq_one_letter_code
_entity_poly.pdbx_strand_id
1 'polypeptide(L)'
;MRQSLCELNIEKRSVHETVATTAHLHASQTFPSFRASAESRSFIHISNTRSNMQAWIFRSSQPSHKKKYPSNPNSRLLTLLAATLATTLFLLFIFRHTLIDPNSLCIYTAKPLRLTNSESVIAAEFDDTPLTLVTILHYATALALPQQTKGEIRRTFDVLQSLAPCNFLVFGLGHDSLMWDSFNPRGTTLFLEEDPKWTLAALQRFPIIRAHTVRYQTRLSDAKTLLTSYKRDCGGTTSTGHPLKGDLRCVLALSNLPNDVYDRDWDVIMIDGPRGYFPAAPGRMAVIYSAAMMARGRRNSGVTHVFLHDVDREIEKHYAREFLCMKYRVGGIRKLWHFVIPPAVNATDISHGFC
;
A
#
# COMPACT_ATOMS: atom_id res chain seq x y z
N MET A 1 9.88 22.43 18.86
CA MET A 1 10.48 21.22 18.24
C MET A 1 10.41 19.92 19.08
N ARG A 2 11.06 19.78 20.26
CA ARG A 2 11.02 18.49 21.02
C ARG A 2 9.65 18.16 21.65
N GLN A 3 8.88 19.17 22.02
CA GLN A 3 7.56 19.04 22.65
C GLN A 3 6.49 18.57 21.64
N SER A 4 6.45 19.21 20.46
CA SER A 4 5.51 18.89 19.37
C SER A 4 5.75 17.51 18.73
N LEU A 5 7.01 17.08 18.55
CA LEU A 5 7.32 15.73 18.06
C LEU A 5 6.94 14.63 19.06
N CYS A 6 6.83 14.95 20.35
CA CYS A 6 6.41 14.02 21.39
C CYS A 6 4.87 13.90 21.42
N GLU A 7 4.16 15.02 21.33
CA GLU A 7 2.69 15.04 21.26
C GLU A 7 2.15 14.33 20.01
N LEU A 8 2.77 14.55 18.84
CA LEU A 8 2.41 13.84 17.60
C LEU A 8 2.63 12.32 17.67
N ASN A 9 3.63 11.86 18.43
CA ASN A 9 3.89 10.43 18.63
C ASN A 9 2.92 9.81 19.65
N ILE A 10 2.47 10.56 20.66
CA ILE A 10 1.49 10.09 21.65
C ILE A 10 0.10 9.97 21.01
N GLU A 11 -0.31 10.98 20.23
CA GLU A 11 -1.63 11.01 19.58
C GLU A 11 -1.74 9.92 18.50
N LYS A 12 -0.71 9.72 17.67
CA LYS A 12 -0.70 8.64 16.65
C LYS A 12 -0.65 7.23 17.26
N ARG A 13 -0.06 7.05 18.44
CA ARG A 13 0.00 5.74 19.11
C ARG A 13 -1.33 5.38 19.78
N SER A 14 -2.02 6.38 20.34
CA SER A 14 -3.38 6.22 20.90
C SER A 14 -4.40 5.80 19.83
N VAL A 15 -4.31 6.36 18.62
CA VAL A 15 -5.17 5.96 17.49
C VAL A 15 -4.88 4.51 17.06
N HIS A 16 -3.62 4.07 17.07
CA HIS A 16 -3.26 2.69 16.70
C HIS A 16 -3.70 1.64 17.74
N GLU A 17 -3.64 1.95 19.04
CA GLU A 17 -4.13 1.04 20.09
C GLU A 17 -5.65 0.95 20.13
N THR A 18 -6.35 2.05 19.81
CA THR A 18 -7.82 2.05 19.72
C THR A 18 -8.30 1.15 18.56
N VAL A 19 -7.63 1.20 17.41
CA VAL A 19 -7.94 0.34 16.24
C VAL A 19 -7.59 -1.14 16.49
N ALA A 20 -6.51 -1.43 17.23
CA ALA A 20 -6.14 -2.80 17.60
C ALA A 20 -7.14 -3.43 18.59
N THR A 21 -7.77 -2.62 19.45
CA THR A 21 -8.74 -3.09 20.44
C THR A 21 -10.11 -3.37 19.81
N THR A 22 -10.49 -2.66 18.74
CA THR A 22 -11.76 -2.93 18.02
C THR A 22 -11.69 -4.20 17.15
N ALA A 23 -10.49 -4.59 16.69
CA ALA A 23 -10.30 -5.80 15.87
C ALA A 23 -10.42 -7.12 16.66
N HIS A 24 -10.32 -7.09 17.99
CA HIS A 24 -10.40 -8.28 18.84
C HIS A 24 -11.80 -8.63 19.35
N LEU A 25 -12.83 -7.82 19.05
CA LEU A 25 -14.21 -8.01 19.54
C LEU A 25 -15.19 -8.61 18.52
N HIS A 26 -14.76 -8.97 17.30
CA HIS A 26 -15.61 -9.55 16.26
C HIS A 26 -15.09 -10.91 15.74
N ALA A 27 -14.77 -11.85 16.64
CA ALA A 27 -14.45 -13.22 16.26
C ALA A 27 -15.00 -14.25 17.27
N SER A 28 -16.31 -14.26 17.47
CA SER A 28 -17.01 -15.38 18.11
C SER A 28 -18.51 -15.34 17.82
N GLN A 29 -18.97 -16.00 16.76
CA GLN A 29 -20.35 -16.46 16.63
C GLN A 29 -20.52 -17.48 15.48
N THR A 30 -20.66 -18.76 15.87
CA THR A 30 -21.60 -19.80 15.38
C THR A 30 -21.99 -19.88 13.89
N PHE A 31 -21.71 -21.04 13.27
CA PHE A 31 -22.32 -21.51 12.01
C PHE A 31 -23.54 -22.42 12.26
N PRO A 32 -24.65 -22.28 11.52
CA PRO A 32 -25.64 -23.34 11.34
C PRO A 32 -25.50 -24.03 9.96
N SER A 33 -25.94 -25.29 9.93
CA SER A 33 -26.05 -26.16 8.76
C SER A 33 -27.12 -25.68 7.78
N PHE A 34 -26.98 -25.97 6.49
CA PHE A 34 -28.14 -26.26 5.64
C PHE A 34 -27.81 -27.21 4.48
N ARG A 35 -28.87 -27.94 4.16
CA ARG A 35 -29.08 -29.10 3.30
C ARG A 35 -29.29 -28.66 1.84
N ALA A 36 -28.87 -29.47 0.88
CA ALA A 36 -29.42 -29.43 -0.48
C ALA A 36 -29.53 -30.86 -1.04
N SER A 37 -30.66 -31.12 -1.68
CA SER A 37 -31.13 -32.40 -2.23
C SER A 37 -31.54 -32.20 -3.70
N ALA A 38 -31.69 -33.32 -4.40
CA ALA A 38 -32.31 -33.55 -5.72
C ALA A 38 -31.31 -33.63 -6.90
N GLU A 39 -31.41 -34.55 -7.87
CA GLU A 39 -32.32 -35.68 -8.13
C GLU A 39 -31.75 -36.49 -9.33
N SER A 40 -32.00 -37.83 -9.37
CA SER A 40 -32.42 -38.70 -10.52
C SER A 40 -31.70 -38.59 -11.91
N ARG A 41 -31.37 -39.63 -12.71
CA ARG A 41 -31.81 -41.03 -12.92
C ARG A 41 -30.87 -41.74 -13.93
N SER A 42 -30.42 -42.96 -13.60
CA SER A 42 -30.55 -44.22 -14.37
C SER A 42 -29.87 -44.47 -15.74
N PHE A 43 -29.06 -45.55 -15.87
CA PHE A 43 -29.36 -46.81 -16.59
C PHE A 43 -28.17 -47.81 -16.64
N ILE A 44 -28.39 -49.06 -16.13
CA ILE A 44 -27.99 -50.42 -16.65
C ILE A 44 -26.46 -50.78 -16.79
N HIS A 45 -25.87 -51.96 -16.49
CA HIS A 45 -26.25 -53.39 -16.37
C HIS A 45 -25.19 -54.18 -15.52
N ILE A 46 -25.61 -55.25 -14.80
CA ILE A 46 -25.00 -56.64 -14.65
C ILE A 46 -23.46 -56.77 -14.45
N SER A 47 -22.85 -57.57 -13.57
CA SER A 47 -23.23 -58.57 -12.55
C SER A 47 -21.97 -59.07 -11.80
N ASN A 48 -22.17 -59.55 -10.56
CA ASN A 48 -21.43 -60.63 -9.85
C ASN A 48 -19.90 -60.60 -9.68
N THR A 49 -19.44 -60.61 -8.42
CA THR A 49 -18.72 -61.77 -7.82
C THR A 49 -18.54 -61.62 -6.30
N ARG A 50 -18.56 -62.79 -5.63
CA ARG A 50 -18.61 -63.07 -4.18
C ARG A 50 -17.31 -62.72 -3.43
N SER A 51 -17.39 -62.40 -2.13
CA SER A 51 -17.22 -63.38 -1.03
C SER A 51 -16.91 -62.77 0.36
N ASN A 52 -17.58 -63.38 1.35
CA ASN A 52 -17.20 -63.64 2.76
C ASN A 52 -17.20 -62.52 3.82
N MET A 53 -18.30 -62.52 4.60
CA MET A 53 -18.39 -62.11 6.00
C MET A 53 -17.77 -63.15 6.93
N GLN A 54 -17.13 -62.71 8.02
CA GLN A 54 -17.21 -63.34 9.34
C GLN A 54 -17.22 -62.27 10.44
N ALA A 55 -18.05 -62.50 11.46
CA ALA A 55 -18.26 -61.67 12.64
C ALA A 55 -17.90 -62.45 13.92
N TRP A 56 -18.03 -61.76 15.08
CA TRP A 56 -18.05 -62.24 16.48
C TRP A 56 -16.67 -62.24 17.19
N ILE A 57 -16.41 -61.75 18.43
CA ILE A 57 -17.18 -61.60 19.69
C ILE A 57 -16.55 -60.52 20.62
N PHE A 58 -17.39 -59.89 21.46
CA PHE A 58 -17.11 -58.96 22.58
C PHE A 58 -16.39 -59.58 23.82
N ARG A 59 -15.57 -58.79 24.53
CA ARG A 59 -15.26 -59.06 25.97
C ARG A 59 -15.11 -57.77 26.78
N SER A 60 -15.77 -57.75 27.94
CA SER A 60 -15.89 -56.67 28.93
C SER A 60 -14.63 -56.49 29.80
N SER A 61 -14.42 -55.30 30.37
CA SER A 61 -13.38 -55.05 31.39
C SER A 61 -13.93 -54.23 32.57
N GLN A 62 -13.68 -54.72 33.79
CA GLN A 62 -13.98 -54.09 35.09
C GLN A 62 -12.77 -53.28 35.63
N PRO A 63 -12.94 -52.46 36.71
CA PRO A 63 -12.04 -51.36 37.05
C PRO A 63 -10.83 -51.79 37.90
N SER A 64 -9.67 -51.15 37.69
CA SER A 64 -8.41 -51.46 38.41
C SER A 64 -7.97 -50.34 39.36
N HIS A 65 -7.35 -50.78 40.46
CA HIS A 65 -6.89 -50.04 41.64
C HIS A 65 -5.94 -48.86 41.34
N LYS A 66 -6.12 -47.75 42.07
CA LYS A 66 -5.15 -46.64 42.17
C LYS A 66 -3.81 -47.13 42.76
N LYS A 67 -2.76 -47.21 41.93
CA LYS A 67 -1.36 -47.30 42.38
C LYS A 67 -0.78 -45.87 42.49
N LYS A 68 -0.24 -45.53 43.67
CA LYS A 68 0.63 -44.35 43.84
C LYS A 68 1.94 -44.60 43.09
N TYR A 69 2.23 -43.79 42.07
CA TYR A 69 3.49 -43.84 41.35
C TYR A 69 4.62 -43.19 42.17
N PRO A 70 5.84 -43.76 42.18
CA PRO A 70 6.99 -43.13 42.81
C PRO A 70 7.38 -41.87 42.04
N SER A 71 7.75 -40.81 42.76
CA SER A 71 8.15 -39.54 42.17
C SER A 71 9.40 -39.71 41.29
N ASN A 72 9.23 -39.56 39.98
CA ASN A 72 10.30 -39.61 39.00
C ASN A 72 11.25 -38.39 39.20
N PRO A 73 12.57 -38.57 39.39
CA PRO A 73 13.50 -37.47 39.61
C PRO A 73 13.49 -36.42 38.48
N ASN A 74 13.07 -36.81 37.27
CA ASN A 74 12.92 -35.91 36.12
C ASN A 74 11.73 -34.94 36.25
N SER A 75 10.71 -35.26 37.06
CA SER A 75 9.57 -34.35 37.26
C SER A 75 9.96 -33.16 38.12
N ARG A 76 10.87 -33.36 39.09
CA ARG A 76 11.37 -32.28 39.96
C ARG A 76 12.23 -31.28 39.18
N LEU A 77 13.05 -31.78 38.27
CA LEU A 77 13.85 -30.94 37.37
C LEU A 77 12.96 -30.13 36.42
N LEU A 78 11.92 -30.75 35.85
CA LEU A 78 10.97 -30.06 34.97
C LEU A 78 10.18 -28.97 35.71
N THR A 79 9.74 -29.24 36.95
CA THR A 79 9.08 -28.23 37.78
C THR A 79 10.02 -27.08 38.18
N LEU A 80 11.30 -27.37 38.39
CA LEU A 80 12.30 -26.34 38.69
C LEU A 80 12.52 -25.42 37.47
N LEU A 81 12.65 -25.99 36.28
CA LEU A 81 12.82 -25.25 35.03
C LEU A 81 11.59 -24.40 34.67
N ALA A 82 10.39 -24.93 34.91
CA ALA A 82 9.15 -24.16 34.71
C ALA A 82 9.04 -22.99 35.70
N ALA A 83 9.45 -23.20 36.95
CA ALA A 83 9.44 -22.15 37.98
C ALA A 83 10.49 -21.05 37.69
N THR A 84 11.68 -21.40 37.19
CA THR A 84 12.70 -20.42 36.80
C THR A 84 12.28 -19.61 35.56
N LEU A 85 11.62 -20.25 34.59
CA LEU A 85 11.07 -19.55 33.42
C LEU A 85 9.93 -18.59 33.81
N ALA A 86 9.03 -19.03 34.69
CA ALA A 86 7.93 -18.18 35.15
C ALA A 86 8.42 -16.98 35.96
N THR A 87 9.42 -17.17 36.84
CA THR A 87 10.00 -16.09 37.63
C THR A 87 10.79 -15.11 36.77
N THR A 88 11.55 -15.57 35.78
CA THR A 88 12.26 -14.67 34.83
C THR A 88 11.28 -13.86 33.98
N LEU A 89 10.21 -14.45 33.47
CA LEU A 89 9.16 -13.72 32.73
C LEU A 89 8.44 -12.70 33.63
N PHE A 90 8.16 -13.05 34.89
CA PHE A 90 7.54 -12.14 35.85
C PHE A 90 8.47 -10.97 36.21
N LEU A 91 9.76 -11.23 36.40
CA LEU A 91 10.76 -10.17 36.63
C LEU A 91 10.94 -9.27 35.42
N LEU A 92 10.92 -9.80 34.19
CA LEU A 92 10.94 -8.99 32.96
C LEU A 92 9.66 -8.15 32.80
N PHE A 93 8.51 -8.70 33.17
CA PHE A 93 7.25 -7.97 33.18
C PHE A 93 7.26 -6.83 34.19
N ILE A 94 7.74 -7.08 35.43
CA ILE A 94 7.92 -6.03 36.43
C ILE A 94 8.96 -5.01 35.96
N PHE A 95 10.13 -5.43 35.44
CA PHE A 95 11.14 -4.52 34.91
C PHE A 95 10.59 -3.62 33.79
N ARG A 96 9.78 -4.19 32.88
CA ARG A 96 9.08 -3.43 31.85
C ARG A 96 8.04 -2.46 32.42
N HIS A 97 7.39 -2.81 33.52
CA HIS A 97 6.36 -1.97 34.14
C HIS A 97 6.89 -0.95 35.17
N THR A 98 8.04 -1.17 35.78
CA THR A 98 8.60 -0.29 36.83
C THR A 98 9.75 0.59 36.35
N LEU A 99 10.48 0.20 35.30
CA LEU A 99 11.57 1.01 34.71
C LEU A 99 11.22 1.63 33.36
N ILE A 100 10.09 1.27 32.76
CA ILE A 100 9.55 1.91 31.56
C ILE A 100 8.16 2.45 31.89
N ASP A 101 8.11 3.40 32.82
CA ASP A 101 6.96 4.29 32.91
C ASP A 101 7.11 5.30 31.76
N PRO A 102 6.27 5.26 30.71
CA PRO A 102 6.44 6.10 29.52
C PRO A 102 6.31 7.60 29.83
N ASN A 103 5.81 7.95 31.02
CA ASN A 103 5.71 9.32 31.49
C ASN A 103 6.97 9.84 32.21
N SER A 104 7.93 8.97 32.56
CA SER A 104 9.12 9.34 33.36
C SER A 104 10.35 9.73 32.50
N LEU A 105 10.30 9.56 31.18
CA LEU A 105 11.38 9.95 30.26
C LEU A 105 11.32 11.40 29.77
N CYS A 106 10.35 12.20 30.23
CA CYS A 106 10.35 13.63 29.98
C CYS A 106 10.91 14.37 31.19
N ILE A 107 12.24 14.53 31.23
CA ILE A 107 12.87 15.52 32.11
C ILE A 107 12.49 16.92 31.57
N TYR A 108 11.43 17.51 32.11
CA TYR A 108 11.07 18.91 31.88
C TYR A 108 11.92 19.83 32.76
N THR A 109 13.20 19.97 32.45
CA THR A 109 14.05 21.01 33.06
C THR A 109 15.01 21.63 32.05
N ALA A 110 14.51 22.03 30.88
CA ALA A 110 15.17 23.06 30.09
C ALA A 110 14.40 24.36 30.29
N LYS A 111 15.03 25.37 30.90
CA LYS A 111 14.52 26.75 30.84
C LYS A 111 14.24 27.09 29.37
N PRO A 112 13.08 27.68 29.03
CA PRO A 112 12.79 28.05 27.65
C PRO A 112 13.90 28.99 27.17
N LEU A 113 14.64 28.55 26.15
CA LEU A 113 15.66 29.37 25.52
C LEU A 113 14.93 30.58 24.91
N ARG A 114 15.28 31.79 25.34
CA ARG A 114 14.75 33.02 24.74
C ARG A 114 15.42 33.19 23.38
N LEU A 115 14.72 32.76 22.33
CA LEU A 115 15.11 33.00 20.94
C LEU A 115 15.13 34.50 20.67
N THR A 116 16.10 34.96 19.89
CA THR A 116 16.09 36.29 19.29
C THR A 116 14.93 36.40 18.28
N ASN A 117 14.51 37.62 17.93
CA ASN A 117 13.43 37.80 16.94
C ASN A 117 13.76 37.14 15.59
N SER A 118 15.02 37.15 15.16
CA SER A 118 15.48 36.44 13.97
C SER A 118 15.36 34.92 14.10
N GLU A 119 15.76 34.36 15.24
CA GLU A 119 15.66 32.92 15.50
C GLU A 119 14.20 32.47 15.69
N SER A 120 13.32 33.33 16.20
CA SER A 120 11.89 33.03 16.28
C SER A 120 11.21 33.06 14.91
N VAL A 121 11.61 33.95 14.01
CA VAL A 121 11.13 33.97 12.62
C VAL A 121 11.61 32.73 11.88
N ILE A 122 12.89 32.36 12.03
CA ILE A 122 13.43 31.11 11.49
C ILE A 122 12.72 29.92 12.12
N ALA A 123 12.51 29.87 13.43
CA ALA A 123 11.80 28.77 14.09
C ALA A 123 10.34 28.65 13.62
N ALA A 124 9.64 29.76 13.39
CA ALA A 124 8.29 29.78 12.83
C ALA A 124 8.29 29.28 11.36
N GLU A 125 9.26 29.70 10.56
CA GLU A 125 9.46 29.20 9.19
C GLU A 125 9.83 27.70 9.17
N PHE A 126 10.56 27.23 10.19
CA PHE A 126 10.89 25.81 10.42
C PHE A 126 9.68 24.99 10.90
N ASP A 127 8.77 25.59 11.68
CA ASP A 127 7.51 24.97 12.10
C ASP A 127 6.50 24.91 10.93
N ASP A 128 6.59 25.82 9.96
CA ASP A 128 5.84 25.80 8.68
C ASP A 128 6.49 24.89 7.60
N THR A 129 7.78 24.60 7.69
CA THR A 129 8.55 23.75 6.75
C THR A 129 9.31 22.55 7.35
N PRO A 130 8.81 21.82 8.38
CA PRO A 130 9.54 20.68 8.96
C PRO A 130 9.93 19.65 7.90
N LEU A 131 9.06 19.45 6.90
CA LEU A 131 9.30 18.53 5.80
C LEU A 131 10.53 18.93 4.97
N THR A 132 10.66 20.17 4.53
CA THR A 132 11.76 20.62 3.66
C THR A 132 13.12 20.48 4.34
N LEU A 133 13.21 20.77 5.62
CA LEU A 133 14.46 20.66 6.37
C LEU A 133 14.83 19.21 6.64
N VAL A 134 13.85 18.38 6.97
CA VAL A 134 14.04 16.93 7.08
C VAL A 134 14.49 16.35 5.74
N THR A 135 13.93 16.81 4.63
CA THR A 135 14.36 16.47 3.26
C THR A 135 15.81 16.85 3.01
N ILE A 136 16.20 18.10 3.27
CA ILE A 136 17.57 18.58 3.06
C ILE A 136 18.55 17.75 3.90
N LEU A 137 18.27 17.59 5.20
CA LEU A 137 19.11 16.80 6.10
C LEU A 137 19.22 15.34 5.62
N HIS A 138 18.10 14.74 5.21
CA HIS A 138 18.07 13.38 4.70
C HIS A 138 18.99 13.23 3.48
N TYR A 139 18.79 14.02 2.42
CA TYR A 139 19.56 13.85 1.18
C TYR A 139 20.99 14.37 1.27
N ALA A 140 21.30 15.31 2.16
CA ALA A 140 22.66 15.74 2.42
C ALA A 140 23.51 14.64 3.10
N THR A 141 22.86 13.68 3.76
CA THR A 141 23.53 12.61 4.54
C THR A 141 23.25 11.20 4.02
N ALA A 142 22.38 11.05 3.03
CA ALA A 142 21.96 9.75 2.52
C ALA A 142 23.07 9.08 1.68
N LEU A 143 23.27 7.78 1.93
CA LEU A 143 24.15 6.93 1.11
C LEU A 143 23.46 6.43 -0.17
N ALA A 144 22.13 6.46 -0.21
CA ALA A 144 21.32 6.06 -1.35
C ALA A 144 20.51 7.26 -1.83
N LEU A 145 20.64 7.60 -3.11
CA LEU A 145 20.02 8.76 -3.75
C LEU A 145 18.89 8.33 -4.71
N PRO A 146 18.01 9.27 -5.11
CA PRO A 146 17.02 9.05 -6.16
C PRO A 146 17.61 8.39 -7.42
N GLN A 147 16.82 7.50 -8.05
CA GLN A 147 17.22 6.85 -9.31
C GLN A 147 17.20 7.83 -10.49
N GLN A 148 16.24 8.76 -10.50
CA GLN A 148 16.11 9.76 -11.55
C GLN A 148 17.29 10.74 -11.53
N THR A 149 17.78 11.10 -12.71
CA THR A 149 18.83 12.11 -12.85
C THR A 149 18.32 13.50 -12.49
N LYS A 150 19.23 14.44 -12.19
CA LYS A 150 18.89 15.85 -11.96
C LYS A 150 18.00 16.43 -13.06
N GLY A 151 18.25 16.09 -14.33
CA GLY A 151 17.45 16.58 -15.46
C GLY A 151 16.03 16.03 -15.47
N GLU A 152 15.87 14.73 -15.20
CA GLU A 152 14.57 14.08 -15.06
C GLU A 152 13.78 14.69 -13.89
N ILE A 153 14.45 14.86 -12.74
CA ILE A 153 13.85 15.49 -11.56
C ILE A 153 13.42 16.93 -11.82
N ARG A 154 14.31 17.73 -12.44
CA ARG A 154 14.05 19.15 -12.73
C ARG A 154 12.78 19.33 -13.54
N ARG A 155 12.51 18.44 -14.50
CA ARG A 155 11.33 18.56 -15.37
C ARG A 155 10.01 18.45 -14.60
N THR A 156 9.92 17.52 -13.65
CA THR A 156 8.75 17.38 -12.75
C THR A 156 8.71 18.52 -11.73
N PHE A 157 9.87 18.89 -11.17
CA PHE A 157 10.01 19.98 -10.21
C PHE A 157 9.49 21.31 -10.77
N ASP A 158 9.84 21.69 -12.00
CA ASP A 158 9.39 22.95 -12.59
C ASP A 158 7.85 23.02 -12.70
N VAL A 159 7.19 21.88 -12.96
CA VAL A 159 5.72 21.79 -12.97
C VAL A 159 5.16 21.90 -11.55
N LEU A 160 5.67 21.13 -10.60
CA LEU A 160 5.23 21.20 -9.20
C LEU A 160 5.42 22.61 -8.62
N GLN A 161 6.54 23.27 -8.91
CA GLN A 161 6.81 24.65 -8.49
C GLN A 161 5.75 25.63 -9.02
N SER A 162 5.24 25.41 -10.23
CA SER A 162 4.20 26.27 -10.82
C SER A 162 2.78 25.98 -10.31
N LEU A 163 2.52 24.77 -9.82
CA LEU A 163 1.18 24.31 -9.43
C LEU A 163 0.98 24.23 -7.91
N ALA A 164 2.04 24.14 -7.11
CA ALA A 164 1.93 23.90 -5.67
C ALA A 164 1.20 25.05 -4.94
N PRO A 165 0.32 24.74 -3.98
CA PRO A 165 -0.08 23.40 -3.53
C PRO A 165 -1.03 22.72 -4.53
N CYS A 166 -0.75 21.47 -4.90
CA CYS A 166 -1.57 20.70 -5.85
C CYS A 166 -1.82 19.25 -5.40
N ASN A 167 -2.67 18.53 -6.13
CA ASN A 167 -2.85 17.08 -5.97
C ASN A 167 -1.82 16.34 -6.83
N PHE A 168 -0.86 15.68 -6.18
CA PHE A 168 0.21 14.91 -6.80
C PHE A 168 0.12 13.42 -6.46
N LEU A 169 -0.16 12.58 -7.45
CA LEU A 169 -0.18 11.12 -7.30
C LEU A 169 1.13 10.53 -7.81
N VAL A 170 1.75 9.64 -7.04
CA VAL A 170 2.96 8.94 -7.43
C VAL A 170 2.70 7.44 -7.38
N PHE A 171 2.77 6.78 -8.53
CA PHE A 171 2.87 5.34 -8.60
C PHE A 171 4.35 4.96 -8.49
N GLY A 172 4.69 4.24 -7.43
CA GLY A 172 6.06 3.97 -7.01
C GLY A 172 6.40 4.69 -5.71
N LEU A 173 7.10 3.99 -4.81
CA LEU A 173 7.65 4.54 -3.59
C LEU A 173 9.14 4.23 -3.56
N GLY A 174 9.98 5.18 -3.20
CA GLY A 174 11.42 5.01 -3.28
C GLY A 174 12.24 6.02 -2.47
N HIS A 175 13.54 6.05 -2.76
CA HIS A 175 14.47 6.99 -2.14
C HIS A 175 14.14 8.44 -2.45
N ASP A 176 13.34 8.73 -3.46
CA ASP A 176 12.90 10.04 -3.92
C ASP A 176 11.57 10.51 -3.31
N SER A 177 10.85 9.65 -2.57
CA SER A 177 9.52 9.96 -2.05
C SER A 177 9.49 11.21 -1.18
N LEU A 178 10.48 11.36 -0.29
CA LEU A 178 10.56 12.51 0.61
C LEU A 178 10.84 13.81 -0.18
N MET A 179 11.67 13.74 -1.21
CA MET A 179 11.90 14.85 -2.14
C MET A 179 10.61 15.22 -2.87
N TRP A 180 9.90 14.25 -3.44
CA TRP A 180 8.65 14.48 -4.15
C TRP A 180 7.58 15.13 -3.29
N ASP A 181 7.42 14.69 -2.04
CA ASP A 181 6.49 15.30 -1.10
C ASP A 181 6.89 16.75 -0.76
N SER A 182 8.18 17.00 -0.55
CA SER A 182 8.69 18.34 -0.23
C SER A 182 8.59 19.37 -1.37
N PHE A 183 8.51 18.91 -2.62
CA PHE A 183 8.30 19.80 -3.77
C PHE A 183 6.86 20.29 -3.90
N ASN A 184 5.95 19.79 -3.07
CA ASN A 184 4.53 20.17 -3.05
C ASN A 184 4.11 20.67 -1.66
N PRO A 185 4.73 21.75 -1.13
CA PRO A 185 4.45 22.23 0.22
C PRO A 185 2.98 22.61 0.37
N ARG A 186 2.34 22.15 1.46
CA ARG A 186 0.89 22.30 1.74
C ARG A 186 -0.05 21.62 0.72
N GLY A 187 0.49 20.99 -0.32
CA GLY A 187 -0.29 20.21 -1.27
C GLY A 187 -0.53 18.79 -0.78
N THR A 188 -1.15 18.00 -1.65
CA THR A 188 -1.40 16.59 -1.39
C THR A 188 -0.54 15.72 -2.30
N THR A 189 0.54 15.13 -1.77
CA THR A 189 1.27 14.03 -2.42
C THR A 189 0.84 12.66 -1.89
N LEU A 190 0.47 11.71 -2.75
CA LEU A 190 0.07 10.36 -2.37
C LEU A 190 0.88 9.31 -3.15
N PHE A 191 1.47 8.35 -2.44
CA PHE A 191 2.29 7.29 -3.04
C PHE A 191 1.54 5.95 -3.07
N LEU A 192 1.62 5.22 -4.18
CA LEU A 192 1.04 3.89 -4.35
C LEU A 192 2.15 2.89 -4.72
N GLU A 193 2.34 1.86 -3.90
CA GLU A 193 3.47 0.93 -3.99
C GLU A 193 3.01 -0.54 -4.03
N GLU A 194 3.63 -1.40 -4.85
CA GLU A 194 3.25 -2.82 -4.91
C GLU A 194 3.72 -3.65 -3.71
N ASP A 195 4.86 -3.31 -3.10
CA ASP A 195 5.48 -4.14 -2.07
C ASP A 195 5.06 -3.65 -0.66
N PRO A 196 4.30 -4.45 0.11
CA PRO A 196 3.89 -4.08 1.47
C PRO A 196 5.07 -3.90 2.41
N LYS A 197 6.17 -4.65 2.24
CA LYS A 197 7.37 -4.51 3.08
C LYS A 197 8.08 -3.20 2.78
N TRP A 198 8.17 -2.83 1.50
CA TRP A 198 8.76 -1.56 1.09
C TRP A 198 7.94 -0.37 1.58
N THR A 199 6.61 -0.47 1.44
CA THR A 199 5.67 0.53 1.98
C THR A 199 5.87 0.72 3.48
N LEU A 200 5.88 -0.39 4.24
CA LEU A 200 6.06 -0.34 5.69
C LEU A 200 7.40 0.27 6.10
N ALA A 201 8.50 -0.15 5.44
CA ALA A 201 9.83 0.37 5.72
C ALA A 201 9.93 1.88 5.45
N ALA A 202 9.33 2.36 4.35
CA ALA A 202 9.29 3.77 4.02
C ALA A 202 8.48 4.59 5.04
N LEU A 203 7.30 4.10 5.47
CA LEU A 203 6.48 4.76 6.48
C LEU A 203 7.13 4.77 7.87
N GLN A 204 7.87 3.72 8.23
CA GLN A 204 8.67 3.69 9.46
C GLN A 204 9.82 4.70 9.41
N ARG A 205 10.43 4.87 8.24
CA ARG A 205 11.54 5.81 8.04
C ARG A 205 11.06 7.27 7.99
N PHE A 206 9.94 7.52 7.31
CA PHE A 206 9.37 8.85 7.11
C PHE A 206 7.86 8.82 7.41
N PRO A 207 7.44 8.91 8.68
CA PRO A 207 6.03 8.86 9.07
C PRO A 207 5.17 10.05 8.58
N ILE A 208 5.80 11.01 7.90
CA ILE A 208 5.16 12.18 7.29
C ILE A 208 4.59 11.89 5.90
N ILE A 209 5.16 10.92 5.16
CA ILE A 209 4.70 10.63 3.80
C ILE A 209 3.38 9.84 3.83
N ARG A 210 2.51 10.09 2.86
CA ARG A 210 1.24 9.37 2.68
C ARG A 210 1.39 8.31 1.61
N ALA A 211 1.37 7.04 2.01
CA ALA A 211 1.55 5.93 1.09
C ALA A 211 0.55 4.79 1.35
N HIS A 212 0.14 4.11 0.28
CA HIS A 212 -0.67 2.89 0.34
C HIS A 212 -0.02 1.77 -0.45
N THR A 213 -0.09 0.55 0.09
CA THR A 213 0.20 -0.65 -0.69
C THR A 213 -0.97 -0.96 -1.61
N VAL A 214 -0.68 -1.22 -2.88
CA VAL A 214 -1.66 -1.56 -3.90
C VAL A 214 -1.32 -2.89 -4.55
N ARG A 215 -2.35 -3.69 -4.85
CA ARG A 215 -2.17 -4.97 -5.55
C ARG A 215 -2.47 -4.82 -7.03
N TYR A 216 -1.46 -5.01 -7.85
CA TYR A 216 -1.60 -5.06 -9.30
C TYR A 216 -1.93 -6.47 -9.78
N GLN A 217 -2.89 -6.59 -10.70
CA GLN A 217 -3.36 -7.89 -11.23
C GLN A 217 -2.66 -8.27 -12.53
N THR A 218 -2.14 -7.29 -13.28
CA THR A 218 -1.41 -7.50 -14.52
C THR A 218 -0.04 -8.13 -14.27
N ARG A 219 0.54 -8.75 -15.29
CA ARG A 219 1.97 -9.10 -15.34
C ARG A 219 2.59 -8.56 -16.62
N LEU A 220 3.90 -8.31 -16.60
CA LEU A 220 4.65 -7.83 -17.75
C LEU A 220 4.52 -8.77 -18.97
N SER A 221 4.44 -10.09 -18.72
CA SER A 221 4.17 -11.10 -19.75
C SER A 221 2.84 -10.90 -20.48
N ASP A 222 1.87 -10.24 -19.86
CA ASP A 222 0.52 -10.09 -20.38
C ASP A 222 0.39 -8.85 -21.30
N ALA A 223 1.44 -8.01 -21.37
CA ALA A 223 1.41 -6.71 -22.03
C ALA A 223 0.89 -6.76 -23.47
N LYS A 224 1.34 -7.74 -24.28
CA LYS A 224 0.87 -7.86 -25.66
C LYS A 224 -0.63 -8.16 -25.72
N THR A 225 -1.08 -9.16 -24.95
CA THR A 225 -2.48 -9.59 -24.92
C THR A 225 -3.39 -8.46 -24.47
N LEU A 226 -3.05 -7.80 -23.35
CA LEU A 226 -3.80 -6.69 -22.78
C LEU A 226 -3.93 -5.53 -23.77
N LEU A 227 -2.85 -5.15 -24.47
CA LEU A 227 -2.90 -4.08 -25.47
C LEU A 227 -3.76 -4.44 -26.69
N THR A 228 -3.81 -5.72 -27.08
CA THR A 228 -4.67 -6.14 -28.21
C THR A 228 -6.14 -6.27 -27.84
N SER A 229 -6.46 -6.56 -26.58
CA SER A 229 -7.84 -6.88 -26.16
C SER A 229 -8.56 -5.75 -25.45
N TYR A 230 -7.86 -4.68 -25.02
CA TYR A 230 -8.46 -3.63 -24.18
C TYR A 230 -9.69 -2.98 -24.80
N LYS A 231 -9.76 -2.75 -26.12
CA LYS A 231 -10.95 -2.11 -26.74
C LYS A 231 -12.22 -2.95 -26.56
N ARG A 232 -12.06 -4.27 -26.51
CA ARG A 232 -13.15 -5.20 -26.20
C ARG A 232 -13.41 -5.27 -24.71
N ASP A 233 -12.35 -5.33 -23.90
CA ASP A 233 -12.42 -5.70 -22.47
C ASP A 233 -12.59 -4.47 -21.54
N CYS A 234 -12.30 -3.27 -22.02
CA CYS A 234 -12.31 -2.00 -21.29
C CYS A 234 -13.25 -0.97 -21.96
N GLY A 235 -13.44 0.21 -21.35
CA GLY A 235 -14.24 1.30 -21.91
C GLY A 235 -15.75 1.20 -21.69
N GLY A 236 -16.20 0.43 -20.69
CA GLY A 236 -17.61 0.43 -20.31
C GLY A 236 -17.97 1.76 -19.63
N THR A 237 -19.06 2.40 -20.05
CA THR A 237 -19.62 3.54 -19.32
C THR A 237 -20.22 3.04 -18.01
N THR A 238 -19.57 3.29 -16.88
CA THR A 238 -20.23 3.13 -15.58
C THR A 238 -21.24 4.27 -15.44
N SER A 239 -22.52 3.93 -15.39
CA SER A 239 -23.63 4.89 -15.33
C SER A 239 -23.66 5.71 -14.04
N THR A 240 -22.87 5.32 -13.03
CA THR A 240 -22.68 6.04 -11.77
C THR A 240 -21.30 5.75 -11.19
N GLY A 241 -20.39 6.73 -11.15
CA GLY A 241 -19.12 6.64 -10.39
C GLY A 241 -17.85 6.94 -11.18
N HIS A 242 -16.69 6.82 -10.51
CA HIS A 242 -15.38 7.02 -11.12
C HIS A 242 -15.11 5.95 -12.19
N PRO A 243 -14.56 6.30 -13.37
CA PRO A 243 -14.46 5.39 -14.53
C PRO A 243 -13.61 4.12 -14.31
N LEU A 244 -12.82 4.08 -13.24
CA LEU A 244 -12.01 2.92 -12.86
C LEU A 244 -12.63 2.08 -11.74
N LYS A 245 -13.41 2.70 -10.84
CA LYS A 245 -13.75 2.11 -9.55
C LYS A 245 -14.76 0.97 -9.76
N GLY A 246 -14.40 -0.23 -9.32
CA GLY A 246 -15.24 -1.42 -9.46
C GLY A 246 -15.35 -2.00 -10.87
N ASP A 247 -14.61 -1.50 -11.87
CA ASP A 247 -14.55 -2.14 -13.19
C ASP A 247 -13.71 -3.43 -13.10
N LEU A 248 -14.40 -4.55 -12.87
CA LEU A 248 -13.79 -5.89 -12.82
C LEU A 248 -13.60 -6.51 -14.21
N ARG A 249 -14.20 -5.91 -15.25
CA ARG A 249 -14.11 -6.41 -16.63
C ARG A 249 -12.81 -5.98 -17.28
N CYS A 250 -12.39 -4.74 -17.01
CA CYS A 250 -11.14 -4.20 -17.51
C CYS A 250 -9.97 -4.50 -16.57
N VAL A 251 -9.14 -5.49 -16.89
CA VAL A 251 -7.94 -5.83 -16.10
C VAL A 251 -6.92 -4.68 -16.02
N LEU A 252 -6.93 -3.78 -17.01
CA LEU A 252 -6.10 -2.56 -17.00
C LEU A 252 -6.63 -1.48 -16.05
N ALA A 253 -7.90 -1.53 -15.66
CA ALA A 253 -8.48 -0.60 -14.71
C ALA A 253 -8.05 -0.98 -13.30
N LEU A 254 -7.32 -0.09 -12.63
CA LEU A 254 -7.03 -0.23 -11.21
C LEU A 254 -8.32 0.06 -10.43
N SER A 255 -9.11 -0.99 -10.21
CA SER A 255 -10.50 -0.91 -9.73
C SER A 255 -10.68 -1.01 -8.22
N ASN A 256 -9.60 -1.28 -7.49
CA ASN A 256 -9.58 -1.40 -6.02
C ASN A 256 -8.46 -0.54 -5.37
N LEU A 257 -8.33 0.71 -5.79
CA LEU A 257 -7.47 1.71 -5.15
C LEU A 257 -8.19 2.33 -3.93
N PRO A 258 -7.45 2.96 -3.01
CA PRO A 258 -8.06 3.74 -1.92
C PRO A 258 -9.04 4.80 -2.46
N ASN A 259 -10.13 5.06 -1.72
CA ASN A 259 -11.15 6.03 -2.15
C ASN A 259 -10.58 7.44 -2.43
N ASP A 260 -9.59 7.88 -1.64
CA ASP A 260 -8.89 9.17 -1.85
C ASP A 260 -8.23 9.27 -3.23
N VAL A 261 -7.93 8.14 -3.90
CA VAL A 261 -7.45 8.16 -5.29
C VAL A 261 -8.57 8.48 -6.28
N TYR A 262 -9.79 7.96 -6.05
CA TYR A 262 -10.94 8.13 -6.94
C TYR A 262 -11.72 9.43 -6.71
N ASP A 263 -11.64 9.97 -5.49
CA ASP A 263 -12.43 11.12 -5.08
C ASP A 263 -11.73 12.45 -5.41
N ARG A 264 -10.49 12.40 -5.92
CA ARG A 264 -9.67 13.56 -6.26
C ARG A 264 -9.41 13.68 -7.75
N ASP A 265 -9.38 14.93 -8.21
CA ASP A 265 -8.76 15.31 -9.47
C ASP A 265 -7.26 15.52 -9.25
N TRP A 266 -6.44 14.68 -9.85
CA TRP A 266 -4.98 14.78 -9.77
C TRP A 266 -4.47 15.81 -10.78
N ASP A 267 -3.65 16.76 -10.32
CA ASP A 267 -3.03 17.78 -11.18
C ASP A 267 -1.73 17.27 -11.78
N VAL A 268 -0.99 16.47 -11.01
CA VAL A 268 0.24 15.80 -11.43
C VAL A 268 0.15 14.31 -11.11
N ILE A 269 0.55 13.45 -12.05
CA ILE A 269 0.70 12.02 -11.86
C ILE A 269 2.12 11.63 -12.29
N MET A 270 2.91 11.06 -11.39
CA MET A 270 4.19 10.41 -11.69
C MET A 270 3.99 8.90 -11.76
N ILE A 271 4.39 8.30 -12.87
CA ILE A 271 4.38 6.86 -13.11
C ILE A 271 5.83 6.38 -13.10
N ASP A 272 6.31 6.01 -11.91
CA ASP A 272 7.66 5.43 -11.69
C ASP A 272 7.61 4.00 -11.12
N GLY A 273 6.41 3.45 -10.97
CA GLY A 273 6.15 2.09 -10.55
C GLY A 273 4.89 1.54 -11.23
N PRO A 274 4.63 0.23 -11.11
CA PRO A 274 5.44 -0.76 -10.40
C PRO A 274 6.68 -1.22 -11.16
N ARG A 275 7.51 -2.05 -10.51
CA ARG A 275 8.88 -2.42 -10.91
C ARG A 275 9.09 -2.92 -12.35
N GLY A 276 8.19 -3.77 -12.86
CA GLY A 276 8.13 -4.18 -14.26
C GLY A 276 9.42 -4.72 -14.92
N TYR A 277 10.38 -5.27 -14.18
CA TYR A 277 11.69 -5.69 -14.73
C TYR A 277 11.82 -7.19 -15.04
N PHE A 278 10.77 -7.99 -14.83
CA PHE A 278 10.71 -9.41 -15.23
C PHE A 278 9.29 -9.85 -15.59
N PRO A 279 9.11 -10.97 -16.33
CA PRO A 279 7.82 -11.34 -16.92
C PRO A 279 6.66 -11.42 -15.91
N ALA A 280 6.90 -11.96 -14.72
CA ALA A 280 5.88 -12.13 -13.69
C ALA A 280 5.63 -10.88 -12.81
N ALA A 281 6.42 -9.81 -12.96
CA ALA A 281 6.21 -8.56 -12.24
C ALA A 281 5.03 -7.78 -12.82
N PRO A 282 4.34 -6.93 -12.04
CA PRO A 282 3.07 -6.36 -12.49
C PRO A 282 3.12 -5.39 -13.68
N GLY A 283 4.27 -4.75 -13.92
CA GLY A 283 4.48 -3.83 -15.04
C GLY A 283 3.61 -2.56 -14.97
N ARG A 284 3.97 -1.53 -15.76
CA ARG A 284 3.30 -0.21 -15.71
C ARG A 284 2.04 -0.12 -16.57
N MET A 285 1.62 -1.21 -17.22
CA MET A 285 0.50 -1.24 -18.15
C MET A 285 -0.82 -0.72 -17.55
N ALA A 286 -1.25 -1.28 -16.41
CA ALA A 286 -2.48 -0.87 -15.74
C ALA A 286 -2.41 0.55 -15.18
N VAL A 287 -1.22 0.97 -14.73
CA VAL A 287 -0.98 2.34 -14.24
C VAL A 287 -1.09 3.36 -15.37
N ILE A 288 -0.47 3.10 -16.52
CA ILE A 288 -0.54 3.99 -17.69
C ILE A 288 -1.99 4.14 -18.18
N TYR A 289 -2.73 3.04 -18.30
CA TYR A 289 -4.16 3.08 -18.65
C TYR A 289 -4.97 3.87 -17.62
N SER A 290 -4.78 3.57 -16.33
CA SER A 290 -5.54 4.21 -15.24
C SER A 290 -5.24 5.71 -15.12
N ALA A 291 -3.98 6.13 -15.31
CA ALA A 291 -3.61 7.54 -15.37
C ALA A 291 -4.29 8.27 -16.54
N ALA A 292 -4.38 7.63 -17.71
CA ALA A 292 -5.10 8.19 -18.86
C ALA A 292 -6.59 8.37 -18.58
N MET A 293 -7.22 7.40 -17.92
CA MET A 293 -8.63 7.45 -17.52
C MET A 293 -8.88 8.49 -16.43
N MET A 294 -8.02 8.60 -15.42
CA MET A 294 -8.11 9.65 -14.39
C MET A 294 -7.97 11.05 -15.00
N ALA A 295 -6.99 11.24 -15.89
CA ALA A 295 -6.77 12.53 -16.53
C ALA A 295 -7.96 12.98 -17.40
N ARG A 296 -8.57 12.04 -18.14
CA ARG A 296 -9.74 12.32 -19.00
C ARG A 296 -11.05 12.42 -18.22
N GLY A 297 -11.18 11.65 -17.14
CA GLY A 297 -12.33 11.64 -16.25
C GLY A 297 -12.29 12.70 -15.15
N ARG A 298 -11.31 13.61 -15.20
CA ARG A 298 -11.20 14.77 -14.30
C ARG A 298 -12.51 15.56 -14.29
N ARG A 299 -12.99 15.91 -13.10
CA ARG A 299 -14.31 16.54 -12.90
C ARG A 299 -14.25 18.06 -13.01
N ASN A 300 -13.18 18.66 -12.48
CA ASN A 300 -12.97 20.10 -12.47
C ASN A 300 -12.14 20.55 -13.68
N SER A 301 -12.21 21.84 -13.99
CA SER A 301 -11.36 22.47 -15.01
C SER A 301 -9.86 22.23 -14.75
N GLY A 302 -9.08 22.34 -15.82
CA GLY A 302 -7.63 22.17 -15.79
C GLY A 302 -7.17 20.99 -16.64
N VAL A 303 -5.89 20.67 -16.51
CA VAL A 303 -5.23 19.57 -17.21
C VAL A 303 -4.50 18.70 -16.19
N THR A 304 -4.23 17.45 -16.56
CA THR A 304 -3.38 16.57 -15.75
C THR A 304 -2.00 16.46 -16.40
N HIS A 305 -0.96 16.79 -15.63
CA HIS A 305 0.42 16.55 -16.03
C HIS A 305 0.78 15.10 -15.70
N VAL A 306 1.08 14.28 -16.71
CA VAL A 306 1.49 12.89 -16.51
C VAL A 306 2.96 12.72 -16.89
N PHE A 307 3.76 12.28 -15.93
CA PHE A 307 5.16 11.92 -16.11
C PHE A 307 5.29 10.41 -16.13
N LEU A 308 5.84 9.85 -17.20
CA LEU A 308 6.11 8.43 -17.32
C LEU A 308 7.61 8.20 -17.38
N HIS A 309 8.12 7.46 -16.40
CA HIS A 309 9.54 7.10 -16.32
C HIS A 309 9.82 5.74 -16.99
N ASP A 310 11.10 5.40 -17.18
CA ASP A 310 11.59 4.20 -17.86
C ASP A 310 11.05 3.98 -19.29
N VAL A 311 10.84 5.06 -20.03
CA VAL A 311 10.44 4.99 -21.46
C VAL A 311 11.58 4.58 -22.38
N ASP A 312 12.69 4.07 -21.86
CA ASP A 312 13.68 3.30 -22.62
C ASP A 312 13.21 1.86 -22.88
N ARG A 313 12.28 1.36 -22.05
CA ARG A 313 11.62 0.05 -22.22
C ARG A 313 10.51 0.11 -23.26
N GLU A 314 10.37 -0.95 -24.06
CA GLU A 314 9.41 -0.98 -25.17
C GLU A 314 7.94 -1.08 -24.72
N ILE A 315 7.66 -1.73 -23.59
CA ILE A 315 6.28 -1.88 -23.10
C ILE A 315 5.72 -0.50 -22.71
N GLU A 316 6.47 0.26 -21.91
CA GLU A 316 6.13 1.62 -21.50
C GLU A 316 5.90 2.53 -22.72
N LYS A 317 6.76 2.47 -23.75
CA LYS A 317 6.58 3.24 -24.98
C LYS A 317 5.26 2.90 -25.71
N HIS A 318 4.96 1.62 -25.89
CA HIS A 318 3.73 1.21 -26.60
C HIS A 318 2.48 1.63 -25.83
N TYR A 319 2.46 1.40 -24.52
CA TYR A 319 1.33 1.80 -23.67
C TYR A 319 1.17 3.32 -23.59
N ALA A 320 2.26 4.09 -23.55
CA ALA A 320 2.18 5.55 -23.57
C ALA A 320 1.62 6.08 -24.88
N ARG A 321 2.08 5.54 -26.02
CA ARG A 321 1.58 5.92 -27.35
C ARG A 321 0.08 5.65 -27.47
N GLU A 322 -0.38 4.51 -26.95
CA GLU A 322 -1.79 4.15 -26.99
C GLU A 322 -2.63 5.02 -26.04
N PHE A 323 -2.31 5.05 -24.74
CA PHE A 323 -3.24 5.58 -23.73
C PHE A 323 -2.99 7.05 -23.34
N LEU A 324 -1.72 7.48 -23.27
CA LEU A 324 -1.41 8.88 -22.95
C LEU A 324 -1.49 9.78 -24.18
N CYS A 325 -1.37 9.17 -25.36
CA CYS A 325 -1.41 9.77 -26.68
C CYS A 325 -0.27 10.75 -26.98
N MET A 326 0.45 10.52 -28.07
CA MET A 326 1.61 11.33 -28.44
C MET A 326 1.28 12.80 -28.75
N LYS A 327 0.03 13.10 -29.16
CA LYS A 327 -0.44 14.47 -29.36
C LYS A 327 -0.37 15.32 -28.08
N TYR A 328 -0.42 14.68 -26.91
CA TYR A 328 -0.35 15.33 -25.61
C TYR A 328 1.05 15.31 -24.99
N ARG A 329 2.06 14.74 -25.67
CA ARG A 329 3.44 14.75 -25.19
C ARG A 329 4.07 16.12 -25.43
N VAL A 330 4.30 16.87 -24.36
CA VAL A 330 4.89 18.22 -24.41
C VAL A 330 6.41 18.21 -24.21
N GLY A 331 7.01 17.04 -23.94
CA GLY A 331 8.46 16.91 -23.85
C GLY A 331 8.93 15.56 -23.33
N GLY A 332 10.22 15.49 -23.05
CA GLY A 332 10.85 14.37 -22.35
C GLY A 332 12.34 14.60 -22.20
N ILE A 333 12.93 13.94 -21.22
CA ILE A 333 14.36 13.96 -20.94
C ILE A 333 14.79 12.55 -20.58
N ARG A 334 15.78 12.02 -21.30
CA ARG A 334 16.30 10.65 -21.09
C ARG A 334 15.17 9.61 -21.02
N LYS A 335 14.90 9.04 -19.84
CA LYS A 335 13.90 7.99 -19.62
C LYS A 335 12.55 8.52 -19.18
N LEU A 336 12.39 9.83 -19.04
CA LEU A 336 11.17 10.47 -18.60
C LEU A 336 10.45 11.15 -19.77
N TRP A 337 9.18 10.79 -20.00
CA TRP A 337 8.29 11.54 -20.88
C TRP A 337 7.29 12.36 -20.07
N HIS A 338 6.90 13.52 -20.60
CA HIS A 338 5.96 14.45 -19.99
C HIS A 338 4.79 14.69 -20.93
N PHE A 339 3.58 14.41 -20.44
CA PHE A 339 2.31 14.61 -21.12
C PHE A 339 1.45 15.65 -20.38
N VAL A 340 0.65 16.41 -21.12
CA VAL A 340 -0.35 17.33 -20.59
C VAL A 340 -1.69 16.94 -21.20
N ILE A 341 -2.55 16.33 -20.39
CA ILE A 341 -3.77 15.67 -20.86
C ILE A 341 -4.99 16.47 -20.38
N PRO A 342 -5.85 16.97 -21.29
CA PRO A 342 -7.10 17.61 -20.91
C PRO A 342 -8.19 16.58 -20.54
N PRO A 343 -9.22 17.00 -19.77
CA PRO A 343 -10.42 16.20 -19.58
C PRO A 343 -11.10 15.91 -20.94
N ALA A 344 -11.79 14.78 -21.03
CA ALA A 344 -12.60 14.48 -22.20
C ALA A 344 -13.81 15.44 -22.26
N VAL A 345 -14.10 15.99 -23.45
CA VAL A 345 -15.25 16.88 -23.64
C VAL A 345 -16.55 16.08 -23.54
N ASN A 346 -16.58 14.87 -24.11
CA ASN A 346 -17.66 13.91 -23.94
C ASN A 346 -17.13 12.56 -23.42
N ALA A 347 -17.88 11.91 -22.53
CA ALA A 347 -17.54 10.57 -22.03
C ALA A 347 -17.43 9.51 -23.14
N THR A 348 -18.15 9.70 -24.26
CA THR A 348 -18.08 8.85 -25.46
C THR A 348 -16.79 9.03 -26.26
N ASP A 349 -16.03 10.11 -26.08
CA ASP A 349 -14.78 10.33 -26.82
C ASP A 349 -13.72 9.28 -26.48
N ILE A 350 -13.80 8.70 -25.27
CA ILE A 350 -12.92 7.61 -24.83
C ILE A 350 -13.24 6.30 -25.58
N SER A 351 -14.46 6.14 -26.11
CA SER A 351 -14.87 4.94 -26.85
C SER A 351 -14.26 4.85 -28.26
N HIS A 352 -13.87 5.99 -28.85
CA HIS A 352 -13.20 6.04 -30.16
C HIS A 352 -11.68 5.82 -30.05
N GLY A 353 -11.13 5.89 -28.84
CA GLY A 353 -9.71 5.74 -28.55
C GLY A 353 -9.18 6.84 -27.64
N PHE A 354 -7.91 6.74 -27.29
CA PHE A 354 -7.21 7.73 -26.46
C PHE A 354 -6.46 8.77 -27.31
N CYS A 355 -6.19 8.42 -28.57
CA CYS A 355 -5.76 9.28 -29.65
C CYS A 355 -6.91 9.41 -30.65
#